data_AF-A0A966TJ37-F1
#
_entry.id   AF-A0A966TJ37-F1
#
_cell.length_a   1.000
_cell.length_b   1.000
_cell.length_c   1.000
_cell.angle_alpha   90.00
_cell.angle_beta   90.00
_cell.angle_gamma   90.00
#
_symmetry.space_group_name_H-M   'P 1'
#
loop_
_entity.id
_entity.type
_entity.pdbx_description
1 polymer ?
#
loop_
_entity_poly.entity_id
_entity_poly.type
_entity_poly.pdbx_seq_one_letter_code
_entity_poly.pdbx_strand_id
1 'polypeptide(L)' 'MSEQLAKIVINCETKEETIVPLTAEEIAQREADAAAFAAAEEERLAAAESLAALKASAKAKLIAGQPLTPEEAEVLVL' A
#
# COMPACT_ATOMS: atom_id res chain seq x y z
N MET A 1 20.29 -1.21 24.28
CA MET A 1 21.22 -0.85 23.19
C MET A 1 20.39 -0.20 22.11
N SER A 2 20.43 1.13 21.95
CA SER A 2 19.77 1.79 20.81
C SER A 2 20.65 1.53 19.59
N GLU A 3 20.30 0.52 18.79
CA GLU A 3 20.92 0.37 17.47
C GLU A 3 20.46 1.55 16.62
N GLN A 4 21.35 2.52 16.46
CA GLN A 4 21.13 3.66 15.60
C GLN A 4 21.00 3.14 14.18
N LEU A 5 19.87 3.39 13.52
CA LEU A 5 19.62 2.97 12.15
C LEU A 5 20.73 3.51 11.25
N ALA A 6 21.30 2.68 10.38
CA ALA A 6 22.40 3.05 9.51
C ALA A 6 22.10 2.72 8.06
N LYS A 7 22.59 3.55 7.14
CA LYS A 7 22.60 3.28 5.71
C LYS A 7 23.94 2.68 5.31
N ILE A 8 23.91 1.73 4.39
CA ILE A 8 25.11 1.16 3.77
C ILE A 8 25.30 1.85 2.43
N VAL A 9 26.45 2.49 2.26
CA VAL A 9 26.85 3.13 1.01
C VAL A 9 27.89 2.23 0.37
N ILE A 10 27.56 1.65 -0.78
CA ILE A 10 28.47 0.78 -1.55
C ILE A 10 29.01 1.59 -2.72
N ASN A 11 30.34 1.72 -2.79
CA ASN A 11 30.99 2.30 -3.95
C ASN A 11 31.01 1.28 -5.09
N CYS A 12 30.30 1.55 -6.18
CA CYS A 12 30.19 0.63 -7.32
C CYS A 12 31.51 0.40 -8.06
N GLU A 13 32.47 1.33 -7.96
CA GLU A 13 33.78 1.28 -8.63
C GLU A 13 34.83 0.55 -7.77
N THR A 14 34.92 0.86 -6.47
CA THR A 14 35.91 0.25 -5.56
C THR A 14 35.40 -0.98 -4.83
N LYS A 15 34.08 -1.24 -4.89
CA LYS A 15 33.38 -2.30 -4.12
C LYS A 15 33.50 -2.16 -2.61
N GLU A 16 33.89 -0.99 -2.11
CA GLU A 16 33.97 -0.73 -0.68
C GLU A 16 32.59 -0.39 -0.10
N GLU A 17 32.33 -0.90 1.10
CA GLU A 17 31.09 -0.65 1.84
C GLU A 17 31.38 0.29 3.02
N THR A 18 30.57 1.33 3.16
CA THR A 18 30.63 2.25 4.30
C THR A 18 29.29 2.23 5.04
N ILE A 19 29.33 1.95 6.34
CA ILE A 19 28.16 2.01 7.21
C ILE A 19 28.10 3.41 7.83
N VAL A 20 27.06 4.16 7.49
CA VAL A 20 26.87 5.54 7.97
C VAL A 20 25.61 5.59 8.82
N PRO A 21 25.69 6.02 10.10
CA PRO A 21 24.49 6.25 10.91
C PRO A 21 23.56 7.26 10.24
N LEU A 22 22.26 6.99 10.28
CA LEU A 22 21.26 7.96 9.84
C LEU A 22 21.26 9.16 10.78
N THR A 23 21.08 10.33 10.17
CA THR A 23 20.82 11.58 10.88
C THR A 23 19.43 11.56 11.50
N ALA A 24 19.19 12.44 12.49
CA ALA A 24 17.89 12.52 13.15
C ALA A 24 16.78 12.93 12.17
N GLU A 25 17.11 13.79 11.21
CA GLU A 25 16.21 14.23 10.14
C GLU A 25 15.82 13.08 9.21
N GLU A 26 16.77 12.23 8.81
CA GLU A 26 16.49 11.06 7.97
C GLU A 26 15.61 10.03 8.70
N ILE A 27 15.81 9.85 10.01
CA ILE A 27 14.95 8.98 10.83
C ILE A 27 13.53 9.54 10.87
N ALA A 28 13.38 10.84 11.13
CA ALA A 28 12.07 11.49 11.18
C ALA A 28 11.33 11.42 9.83
N GLN A 29 12.03 11.59 8.71
CA GLN A 29 11.43 11.43 7.37
C GLN A 29 10.96 9.99 7.14
N ARG A 30 11.78 8.99 7.46
CA ARG A 30 11.39 7.58 7.32
C ARG A 30 10.14 7.24 8.13
N GLU A 31 10.03 7.77 9.35
CA GLU A 31 8.85 7.56 10.19
C GLU A 31 7.61 8.25 9.63
N ALA A 32 7.76 9.47 9.10
CA ALA A 32 6.67 10.19 8.42
C ALA A 32 6.21 9.46 7.16
N ASP A 33 7.13 8.97 6.34
CA ASP A 33 6.83 8.20 5.14
C ASP A 33 6.14 6.87 5.48
N ALA A 34 6.60 6.18 6.52
CA ALA A 34 5.97 4.95 6.99
C ALA A 34 4.53 5.19 7.46
N ALA A 35 4.28 6.28 8.19
CA ALA A 35 2.95 6.66 8.63
C ALA A 35 2.04 7.05 7.45
N ALA A 36 2.56 7.84 6.49
CA ALA A 36 1.82 8.22 5.29
C ALA A 36 1.46 7.01 4.42
N PHE A 37 2.41 6.07 4.26
CA PHE A 37 2.16 4.83 3.53
C PHE A 37 1.12 3.96 4.23
N ALA A 38 1.21 3.80 5.55
CA ALA A 38 0.23 3.01 6.32
C ALA A 38 -1.20 3.56 6.15
N ALA A 39 -1.37 4.88 6.20
CA ALA A 39 -2.67 5.52 5.97
C ALA A 39 -3.19 5.32 4.54
N ALA A 40 -2.32 5.48 3.53
CA ALA A 40 -2.69 5.28 2.13
C ALA A 40 -3.00 3.81 1.81
N GLU A 41 -2.27 2.87 2.42
CA GLU A 41 -2.50 1.44 2.26
C GLU A 41 -3.83 1.02 2.88
N GLU A 42 -4.17 1.54 4.06
CA GLU A 42 -5.47 1.30 4.70
C GLU A 42 -6.63 1.78 3.83
N GLU A 43 -6.54 2.99 3.26
CA GLU A 43 -7.56 3.51 2.33
C GLU A 43 -7.67 2.66 1.06
N ARG A 44 -6.53 2.23 0.51
CA ARG A 44 -6.51 1.35 -0.68
C ARG A 44 -7.15 0.00 -0.40
N LEU A 45 -6.82 -0.61 0.74
CA LEU A 45 -7.39 -1.89 1.15
C LEU A 45 -8.90 -1.77 1.39
N ALA A 46 -9.35 -0.71 2.08
CA ALA A 46 -10.77 -0.45 2.30
C ALA A 46 -11.53 -0.26 0.97
N ALA A 47 -10.96 0.46 0.00
CA ALA A 47 -11.55 0.62 -1.32
C ALA A 47 -11.59 -0.70 -2.10
N ALA A 48 -10.52 -1.50 -2.04
CA ALA A 48 -10.44 -2.81 -2.69
C ALA A 48 -11.44 -3.80 -2.09
N GLU A 49 -11.60 -3.82 -0.77
CA GLU A 49 -12.58 -4.65 -0.07
C GLU A 49 -14.01 -4.25 -0.41
N SER A 50 -14.31 -2.95 -0.43
CA SER A 50 -15.62 -2.44 -0.83
C SER A 50 -15.97 -2.81 -2.28
N LEU A 51 -15.01 -2.66 -3.19
CA LEU A 51 -15.18 -3.03 -4.59
C LEU A 51 -15.30 -4.55 -4.78
N ALA A 52 -14.57 -5.35 -4.00
CA ALA A 52 -14.70 -6.80 -4.00
C ALA A 52 -16.08 -7.25 -3.48
N ALA A 53 -16.57 -6.64 -2.41
CA ALA A 53 -17.90 -6.88 -1.87
C ALA A 53 -19.00 -6.51 -2.88
N LEU A 54 -18.86 -5.36 -3.54
CA LEU A 54 -19.79 -4.91 -4.58
C LEU A 54 -19.80 -5.87 -5.77
N LYS A 55 -18.62 -6.30 -6.24
CA LYS A 55 -18.51 -7.33 -7.30
C LYS A 55 -19.10 -8.67 -6.89
N ALA A 56 -18.92 -9.09 -5.63
CA ALA A 56 -19.49 -10.35 -5.13
C ALA A 56 -21.03 -10.27 -5.06
N SER A 57 -21.57 -9.16 -4.55
CA SER A 57 -23.02 -8.88 -4.55
C SER A 57 -23.60 -8.88 -5.96
N ALA A 58 -22.95 -8.14 -6.87
CA ALA A 58 -23.36 -8.06 -8.28
C ALA A 58 -23.36 -9.44 -8.96
N LYS A 59 -22.30 -10.25 -8.76
CA LYS A 59 -22.24 -11.62 -9.27
C LYS A 59 -23.35 -12.50 -8.71
N ALA A 60 -23.61 -12.43 -7.40
CA ALA A 60 -24.65 -13.23 -6.76
C ALA A 60 -26.05 -12.90 -7.32
N LYS A 61 -26.36 -11.60 -7.48
CA LYS A 61 -27.63 -11.15 -8.08
C LYS A 61 -27.75 -11.56 -9.55
N LEU A 62 -26.68 -11.44 -10.33
CA LEU A 62 -26.66 -11.86 -11.73
C LEU A 62 -26.96 -13.35 -11.87
N ILE A 63 -26.34 -14.20 -11.05
CA ILE A 63 -26.60 -15.65 -11.04
C ILE A 63 -28.04 -15.95 -10.61
N ALA A 64 -28.56 -15.21 -9.63
CA ALA A 64 -29.93 -15.36 -9.14
C ALA A 64 -30.99 -14.77 -10.09
N GLY A 65 -30.60 -14.16 -11.22
CA GLY A 65 -31.51 -13.48 -12.14
C GLY A 65 -32.20 -12.25 -11.55
N GLN A 66 -31.62 -11.65 -10.49
CA GLN A 66 -32.13 -10.44 -9.86
C GLN A 66 -31.61 -9.20 -10.59
N PRO A 67 -32.39 -8.11 -10.63
CA PRO A 67 -31.92 -6.84 -11.21
C PRO A 67 -30.72 -6.30 -10.42
N LEU A 68 -29.74 -5.78 -11.17
CA LEU A 68 -28.53 -5.13 -10.64
C LEU A 68 -28.80 -3.64 -10.43
N THR A 69 -28.15 -3.04 -9.42
CA THR A 69 -28.09 -1.57 -9.32
C THR A 69 -27.08 -1.02 -10.34
N PRO A 70 -27.16 0.29 -10.69
CA PRO A 70 -26.19 0.92 -11.59
C PRO A 70 -24.74 0.70 -11.14
N GLU A 71 -24.46 0.83 -9.85
CA GLU A 71 -23.12 0.70 -9.27
C GLU A 71 -22.61 -0.76 -9.34
N GLU A 72 -23.50 -1.73 -9.15
CA GLU A 72 -23.19 -3.16 -9.32
C GLU A 72 -22.94 -3.53 -10.79
N ALA A 73 -23.61 -2.88 -11.73
CA ALA A 73 -23.39 -3.07 -13.16
C ALA A 73 -22.06 -2.45 -13.63
N GLU A 74 -21.73 -1.24 -13.16
CA GLU A 74 -20.48 -0.54 -13.48
C GLU A 74 -19.24 -1.34 -13.09
N VAL A 75 -19.29 -2.11 -11.99
CA VAL A 75 -18.13 -2.94 -11.59
C VAL A 75 -17.99 -4.25 -12.39
N LEU A 76 -18.98 -4.63 -13.19
CA LEU A 76 -18.97 -5.86 -13.99
C LEU A 76 -18.74 -5.62 -15.49
N VAL A 77 -19.03 -4.44 -16.00
CA VAL A 77 -18.93 -4.10 -17.42
C VAL A 77 -17.75 -3.13 -17.61
N LEU A 78 -16.76 -3.55 -18.41
CA LEU A 78 -15.55 -2.77 -18.78
C LEU A 78 -15.74 -2.06 -20.12
#